data_AF-A0A7S0TES8-F1
#
_entry.id   AF-A0A7S0TES8-F1
#
_cell.length_a   1.000
_cell.length_b   1.000
_cell.length_c   1.000
_cell.angle_alpha   90.00
_cell.angle_beta   90.00
_cell.angle_gamma   90.00
#
_symmetry.space_group_name_H-M   'P 1'
#
loop_
_entity.id
_entity.type
_entity.pdbx_description
1 polymer ?
#
loop_
_entity_poly.entity_id
_entity_poly.type
_entity_poly.pdbx_seq_one_letter_code
_entity_poly.pdbx_strand_id
1 'polypeptide(L)'
;VCDIDGTLTRSDIFGYGAHKLGYDSAHKGVAEAFGAIRSAGYLVVYLSARPITRADKTRELLKVVGTHGADANGVSCSMPDGPLITTAERSLPALVRTLRRGGSDKGADSFKVSQ
;
A
#
# COMPACT_ATOMS: atom_id res chain seq x y z
N VAL A 1 -3.05 12.07 -8.09
CA VAL A 1 -3.19 10.60 -7.92
C VAL A 1 -1.98 9.96 -8.58
N CYS A 2 -1.34 8.99 -7.94
CA CYS A 2 -0.12 8.35 -8.42
C CYS A 2 -0.31 6.84 -8.45
N ASP A 3 -0.03 6.24 -9.59
CA ASP A 3 0.15 4.80 -9.70
C ASP A 3 1.53 4.38 -9.17
N ILE A 4 1.61 3.28 -8.44
CA ILE A 4 2.86 2.78 -7.84
C ILE A 4 3.55 1.76 -8.74
N ASP A 5 2.80 0.78 -9.21
CA ASP A 5 3.34 -0.41 -9.90
C ASP A 5 3.58 -0.09 -11.38
N GLY A 6 4.82 -0.11 -11.84
CA GLY A 6 5.18 0.25 -13.23
C GLY A 6 5.33 1.76 -13.51
N THR A 7 4.85 2.63 -12.61
CA THR A 7 5.00 4.10 -12.72
C THR A 7 6.01 4.66 -11.71
N LEU A 8 5.85 4.35 -10.42
CA LEU A 8 6.82 4.76 -9.38
C LEU A 8 8.01 3.78 -9.32
N THR A 9 7.78 2.51 -9.65
CA THR A 9 8.82 1.47 -9.77
C THR A 9 8.98 1.01 -11.21
N ARG A 10 10.23 0.99 -11.72
CA ARG A 10 10.64 0.59 -13.08
C ARG A 10 10.31 -0.86 -13.46
N SER A 11 10.22 -1.75 -12.48
CA SER A 11 9.86 -3.16 -12.69
C SER A 11 8.93 -3.56 -11.57
N ASP A 12 7.86 -4.30 -11.86
CA ASP A 12 6.96 -4.87 -10.85
C ASP A 12 7.80 -5.71 -9.86
N ILE A 13 8.20 -5.09 -8.74
CA ILE A 13 9.27 -5.62 -7.88
C ILE A 13 8.76 -6.90 -7.21
N PHE A 14 9.09 -8.00 -7.86
CA PHE A 14 8.77 -9.35 -7.48
C PHE A 14 9.41 -9.67 -6.12
N GLY A 15 8.62 -10.35 -5.28
CA GLY A 15 9.11 -11.25 -4.21
C GLY A 15 9.82 -10.62 -3.00
N TYR A 16 9.13 -10.63 -1.85
CA TYR A 16 9.58 -10.93 -0.47
C TYR A 16 11.02 -10.58 0.04
N GLY A 17 11.87 -9.83 -0.65
CA GLY A 17 13.31 -9.68 -0.31
C GLY A 17 13.98 -8.40 -0.80
N ALA A 18 13.25 -7.28 -0.92
CA ALA A 18 13.73 -6.06 -1.57
C ALA A 18 14.08 -4.89 -0.62
N HIS A 19 14.51 -5.14 0.63
CA HIS A 19 14.98 -4.04 1.50
C HIS A 19 16.22 -3.30 0.93
N LYS A 20 16.94 -3.89 -0.04
CA LYS A 20 18.04 -3.22 -0.76
C LYS A 20 17.71 -2.83 -2.21
N LEU A 21 16.74 -3.49 -2.87
CA LEU A 21 16.43 -3.24 -4.29
C LEU A 21 15.29 -2.24 -4.53
N GLY A 22 14.51 -1.88 -3.49
CA GLY A 22 13.39 -0.94 -3.63
C GLY A 22 13.80 0.43 -4.19
N TYR A 23 14.99 0.92 -3.83
CA TYR A 23 15.53 2.19 -4.32
C TYR A 23 16.00 2.13 -5.78
N ASP A 24 16.79 1.12 -6.17
CA ASP A 24 17.29 0.98 -7.55
C ASP A 24 16.16 0.82 -8.58
N SER A 25 15.02 0.35 -8.10
CA SER A 25 13.81 0.19 -8.89
C SER A 25 13.02 1.48 -9.06
N ALA A 26 13.21 2.52 -8.26
CA ALA A 26 12.47 3.78 -8.42
C ALA A 26 13.07 4.67 -9.52
N HIS A 27 12.26 5.54 -10.13
CA HIS A 27 12.77 6.57 -11.03
C HIS A 27 13.56 7.63 -10.25
N LYS A 28 14.66 8.12 -10.84
CA LYS A 28 15.44 9.21 -10.25
C LYS A 28 14.57 10.48 -10.17
N GLY A 29 14.69 11.25 -9.08
CA GLY A 29 13.96 12.51 -8.89
C GLY A 29 12.48 12.37 -8.46
N VAL A 30 11.98 11.14 -8.24
CA VAL A 30 10.58 10.94 -7.78
C VAL A 30 10.33 11.63 -6.45
N ALA A 31 11.23 11.46 -5.48
CA ALA A 31 11.07 12.08 -4.16
C ALA A 31 11.03 13.62 -4.23
N GLU A 32 11.87 14.23 -5.08
CA GLU A 32 11.89 15.67 -5.31
C GLU A 32 10.60 16.16 -5.98
N ALA A 33 10.14 15.48 -7.04
CA ALA A 33 8.91 15.82 -7.73
C ALA A 33 7.69 15.76 -6.79
N PHE A 34 7.61 14.74 -5.94
CA PHE A 34 6.54 14.61 -4.96
C PHE A 34 6.65 15.64 -3.82
N GLY A 35 7.87 16.03 -3.44
CA GLY A 35 8.11 17.16 -2.55
C GLY A 35 7.56 18.47 -3.11
N ALA A 36 7.80 18.74 -4.40
CA ALA A 36 7.27 19.91 -5.09
C ALA A 36 5.74 19.90 -5.21
N ILE A 37 5.13 18.75 -5.49
CA ILE A 37 3.66 18.60 -5.51
C ILE A 37 3.06 18.94 -4.14
N ARG A 38 3.67 18.44 -3.06
CA ARG A 38 3.23 18.75 -1.69
C ARG A 38 3.44 20.22 -1.34
N SER A 39 4.58 20.82 -1.70
CA SER A 39 4.86 22.24 -1.41
C SER A 39 3.92 23.18 -2.17
N ALA A 40 3.43 22.77 -3.33
CA ALA A 40 2.38 23.45 -4.07
C ALA A 40 0.96 23.29 -3.47
N GLY A 41 0.81 22.60 -2.34
CA GLY A 41 -0.46 22.46 -1.61
C GLY A 41 -1.36 21.32 -2.06
N TYR A 42 -0.87 20.42 -2.93
CA TYR A 42 -1.65 19.27 -3.39
C TYR A 42 -1.57 18.09 -2.42
N LEU A 43 -2.68 17.36 -2.32
CA LEU A 43 -2.74 16.08 -1.63
C LEU A 43 -2.44 14.94 -2.60
N VAL A 44 -1.69 13.96 -2.12
CA VAL A 44 -1.32 12.78 -2.92
C VAL A 44 -2.17 11.59 -2.50
N VAL A 45 -2.70 10.90 -3.50
CA VAL A 45 -3.40 9.61 -3.36
C VAL A 45 -2.63 8.59 -4.16
N TYR A 46 -2.28 7.48 -3.54
CA TYR A 46 -1.53 6.40 -4.18
C TYR A 46 -2.47 5.26 -4.60
N LEU A 47 -2.20 4.68 -5.76
CA LEU A 47 -2.88 3.52 -6.32
C LEU A 47 -1.87 2.40 -6.54
N SER A 48 -2.20 1.19 -6.15
CA SER A 48 -1.38 0.00 -6.39
C SER A 48 -2.27 -1.15 -6.81
N ALA A 49 -1.81 -1.90 -7.81
CA ALA A 49 -2.47 -3.14 -8.23
C ALA A 49 -2.22 -4.28 -7.22
N ARG A 50 -1.31 -4.09 -6.25
CA ARG A 50 -1.00 -5.09 -5.22
C ARG A 50 -2.22 -5.37 -4.33
N PRO A 51 -2.35 -6.62 -3.85
CA PRO A 51 -3.28 -6.98 -2.80
C PRO A 51 -3.24 -6.10 -1.55
N ILE A 52 -4.40 -5.82 -0.96
CA ILE A 52 -4.49 -5.13 0.34
C ILE A 52 -3.73 -5.85 1.47
N THR A 53 -3.58 -7.17 1.40
CA THR A 53 -2.75 -7.97 2.33
C THR A 53 -1.26 -7.56 2.31
N ARG A 54 -0.83 -6.82 1.29
CA ARG A 54 0.52 -6.27 1.13
C ARG A 54 0.57 -4.74 1.27
N ALA A 55 -0.49 -4.11 1.79
CA ALA A 55 -0.56 -2.66 1.94
C ALA A 55 0.59 -2.12 2.80
N ASP A 56 0.90 -2.74 3.93
CA ASP A 56 1.97 -2.28 4.83
C ASP A 56 3.34 -2.29 4.16
N LYS A 57 3.67 -3.36 3.43
CA LYS A 57 4.90 -3.46 2.64
C LYS A 57 4.94 -2.43 1.50
N THR A 58 3.79 -2.08 0.95
CA THR A 58 3.68 -1.03 -0.08
C THR A 58 3.92 0.36 0.50
N ARG A 59 3.44 0.61 1.73
CA ARG A 59 3.76 1.85 2.47
C ARG A 59 5.24 1.92 2.83
N GLU A 60 5.83 0.81 3.25
CA GLU A 60 7.26 0.73 3.54
C GLU A 60 8.12 1.02 2.31
N LEU A 61 7.73 0.50 1.13
CA LEU A 61 8.37 0.85 -0.13
C LEU A 61 8.39 2.37 -0.37
N LEU A 62 7.27 3.06 -0.18
CA LEU A 62 7.20 4.52 -0.34
C LEU A 62 8.16 5.25 0.63
N LYS A 63 8.30 4.76 1.87
CA LYS A 63 9.24 5.31 2.84
C LYS A 63 10.68 5.14 2.37
N VAL A 64 11.05 3.94 1.92
CA VAL A 64 12.39 3.62 1.40
C VAL A 64 12.73 4.50 0.18
N VAL A 65 11.78 4.68 -0.74
CA VAL A 65 11.96 5.56 -1.92
C VAL A 65 12.20 7.01 -1.51
N GLY A 66 11.47 7.51 -0.50
CA GLY A 66 11.71 8.84 0.04
C GLY A 66 13.08 8.97 0.72
N THR A 67 13.42 8.07 1.63
CA THR A 67 14.68 8.18 2.41
C THR A 67 15.93 8.15 1.56
N HIS A 68 15.89 7.48 0.41
CA HIS A 68 17.05 7.40 -0.51
C HIS A 68 16.99 8.43 -1.65
N GLY A 69 15.89 9.16 -1.81
CA GLY A 69 15.79 10.27 -2.74
C GLY A 69 16.36 11.54 -2.13
N ALA A 70 17.40 12.11 -2.75
CA ALA A 70 17.88 13.46 -2.44
C ALA A 70 17.49 14.42 -3.56
N ASP A 71 17.20 15.68 -3.21
CA ASP A 71 17.07 16.74 -4.21
C ASP A 71 18.43 17.11 -4.83
N ALA A 72 18.43 18.01 -5.80
CA ALA A 72 19.65 18.51 -6.45
C ALA A 72 20.66 19.17 -5.46
N ASN A 73 20.23 19.50 -4.24
CA ASN A 73 21.04 20.12 -3.19
C ASN A 73 21.50 19.11 -2.13
N GLY A 74 21.18 17.82 -2.29
CA GLY A 74 21.55 16.75 -1.35
C GLY A 74 20.64 16.63 -0.13
N VAL A 75 19.49 17.31 -0.10
CA VAL A 75 18.51 17.23 1.00
C VAL A 75 17.62 16.01 0.81
N SER A 76 17.48 15.21 1.86
CA SER A 76 16.62 14.02 1.87
C SER A 76 15.16 14.43 1.66
N CYS A 77 14.52 13.90 0.62
CA CYS A 77 13.14 14.20 0.26
C CYS A 77 12.21 13.06 0.69
N SER A 78 11.26 13.29 1.60
CA SER A 78 10.28 12.25 1.92
C SER A 78 9.14 12.22 0.89
N MET A 79 8.64 11.01 0.60
CA MET A 79 7.33 10.87 -0.04
C MET A 79 6.25 11.52 0.85
N PRO A 80 5.27 12.23 0.28
CA PRO A 80 4.18 12.86 1.03
C PRO A 80 3.19 11.81 1.54
N ASP A 81 2.61 12.10 2.70
CA ASP A 81 1.55 11.27 3.26
C ASP A 81 0.30 11.27 2.38
N GLY A 82 -0.37 10.12 2.32
CA GLY A 82 -1.54 9.96 1.47
C GLY A 82 -2.23 8.60 1.66
N PRO A 83 -3.53 8.52 1.31
CA PRO A 83 -4.23 7.25 1.24
C PRO A 83 -3.61 6.35 0.16
N LEU A 84 -3.61 5.04 0.44
CA LEU A 84 -3.17 3.99 -0.48
C LEU A 84 -4.39 3.14 -0.84
N ILE A 85 -4.77 3.19 -2.11
CA ILE A 85 -5.81 2.35 -2.70
C ILE A 85 -5.12 1.11 -3.26
N THR A 86 -5.62 -0.06 -2.89
CA THR A 86 -5.07 -1.38 -3.27
C THR A 86 -6.15 -2.27 -3.86
N THR A 87 -5.74 -3.34 -4.53
CA THR A 87 -6.67 -4.33 -5.06
C THR A 87 -7.21 -5.21 -3.93
N ALA A 88 -8.53 -5.46 -3.94
CA ALA A 88 -9.15 -6.44 -3.07
C ALA A 88 -8.79 -7.87 -3.54
N GLU A 89 -8.27 -8.71 -2.64
CA GLU A 89 -8.04 -10.12 -2.98
C GLU A 89 -9.34 -10.92 -3.06
N ARG A 90 -9.37 -11.95 -3.92
CA ARG A 90 -10.49 -12.89 -4.05
C ARG A 90 -10.77 -13.69 -2.77
N SER A 91 -9.77 -13.84 -1.90
CA SER A 91 -9.85 -14.53 -0.60
C SER A 91 -10.62 -13.72 0.46
N LEU A 92 -10.59 -12.39 0.38
CA LEU A 92 -11.26 -11.51 1.35
C LEU A 92 -12.79 -11.65 1.32
N PRO A 93 -13.47 -11.67 0.16
CA PRO A 93 -14.89 -11.97 0.11
C PRO A 93 -15.23 -13.35 0.72
N ALA A 94 -14.38 -14.36 0.52
CA ALA A 94 -14.60 -15.68 1.12
C ALA A 94 -14.45 -15.63 2.65
N LEU A 95 -13.41 -14.97 3.15
CA LEU A 95 -13.20 -14.74 4.58
C LEU A 95 -14.35 -13.96 5.23
N VAL A 96 -14.78 -12.85 4.61
CA VAL A 96 -15.90 -12.03 5.08
C VAL A 96 -17.19 -12.84 5.12
N ARG A 97 -17.45 -13.70 4.12
CA ARG A 97 -18.60 -14.62 4.13
C ARG A 97 -18.51 -15.61 5.29
N THR A 98 -17.34 -16.20 5.55
CA THR A 98 -17.14 -17.13 6.66
C THR A 98 -17.34 -16.46 8.02
N LEU A 99 -16.80 -15.26 8.23
CA LEU A 99 -16.99 -14.50 9.47
C LEU A 99 -18.46 -14.14 9.70
N ARG A 100 -19.18 -13.72 8.66
CA ARG A 100 -20.63 -13.45 8.75
C ARG A 100 -21.44 -14.69 9.10
N ARG A 101 -21.07 -15.85 8.52
CA ARG A 101 -21.74 -17.14 8.81
C ARG A 101 -21.44 -17.64 10.23
N GLY A 102 -20.18 -17.60 10.66
CA GLY A 102 -19.79 -18.01 12.02
C GLY A 102 -20.36 -17.11 13.12
N GLY A 103 -20.70 -15.85 12.81
CA GLY A 103 -21.44 -14.96 13.72
C GLY A 103 -22.94 -15.27 13.81
N SER A 104 -23.57 -15.73 12.73
CA SER A 104 -24.99 -16.15 12.75
C SER A 104 -25.21 -17.50 13.42
N ASP A 105 -24.28 -18.44 13.29
CA ASP A 105 -24.42 -19.79 13.88
C ASP A 105 -24.38 -19.77 15.41
N LYS A 106 -23.65 -18.82 16.02
CA LYS A 106 -23.62 -18.66 17.49
C LYS A 106 -24.90 -18.05 18.08
N GLY A 107 -25.80 -17.52 17.25
CA GLY A 107 -27.10 -17.01 17.67
C GLY A 107 -28.23 -18.05 17.61
N ALA A 108 -28.02 -19.17 16.92
CA ALA A 108 -29.05 -20.19 16.69
C ALA A 108 -28.95 -21.39 17.65
N ASP A 109 -27.83 -21.57 18.34
CA ASP A 109 -27.58 -22.75 19.19
C ASP A 109 -27.97 -22.56 20.68
N SER A 110 -28.56 -21.43 21.05
CA SER A 110 -29.06 -21.17 22.42
C SER A 110 -30.56 -21.39 22.61
N PHE A 111 -31.28 -21.92 21.60
CA PHE A 111 -32.74 -22.10 21.65
C PHE A 111 -33.17 -23.53 21.30
N LYS A 112 -32.58 -24.52 21.96
CA LYS A 112 -33.13 -25.89 21.99
C LYS A 112 -32.75 -26.61 23.28
N VAL A 113 -33.38 -26.22 24.39
CA VAL A 113 -33.53 -27.07 25.59
C VAL A 113 -34.98 -26.98 26.06
N SER A 114 -35.56 -28.17 26.27
CA SER A 114 -36.87 -28.46 26.88
C SER A 114 -38.12 -28.20 26.03
N GLN A 115 -38.64 -29.25 25.39
CA GLN A 115 -39.79 -30.04 25.89
C GLN A 115 -39.71 -31.47 25.36
#